data_AF-F6S8W1-F1
#
_entry.id   AF-F6S8W1-F1
#
_cell.length_a   1.000
_cell.length_b   1.000
_cell.length_c   1.000
_cell.angle_alpha   90.00
_cell.angle_beta   90.00
_cell.angle_gamma   90.00
#
_symmetry.space_group_name_H-M   'P 1'
#
loop_
_entity.id
_entity.type
_entity.pdbx_description
1 polymer ?
#
loop_
_entity_poly.entity_id
_entity_poly.type
_entity_poly.pdbx_seq_one_letter_code
_entity_poly.pdbx_strand_id
1 'polypeptide(L)'
;MEERGLAPKFDTTFESAQPSKTHMALIQLERVGILKFLVSQNVDGLHVRSGFPRDKLAELHGNMFVEECAKCKTQYVRDVVVGSMGLKATGRLCTVAKARGLRACRGELRDTILDWEDALPDRDLSLADEACRNADLSITLGTSLQIRPSGNLPLLTKRKGGRLVIVNLQATKHDRQADLRIHGYVDDVMAKLMKHLCLEIPEWQGPLVVEQAPPLLPLPIQVKAEPPTLQALPAAPKAEASVQRHRPKQEGGKREQPPATQLPKRLKVEPMPS
;
A
#
# COMPACT_ATOMS: atom_id res chain seq x y z
N MET A 1 10.13 14.28 6.39
CA MET A 1 10.37 15.25 5.31
C MET A 1 9.28 16.32 5.36
N GLU A 2 8.01 15.90 5.28
CA GLU A 2 6.83 16.76 5.48
C GLU A 2 6.79 17.44 6.84
N GLU A 3 7.07 16.72 7.94
CA GLU A 3 7.18 17.31 9.29
C GLU A 3 8.23 18.43 9.39
N ARG A 4 9.18 18.45 8.44
CA ARG A 4 10.25 19.45 8.36
C ARG A 4 9.97 20.52 7.31
N GLY A 5 8.78 20.54 6.70
CA GLY A 5 8.39 21.49 5.66
C GLY A 5 9.19 21.39 4.36
N LEU A 6 9.89 20.26 4.14
CA LEU A 6 10.72 20.06 2.96
C LEU A 6 9.87 19.49 1.82
N ALA A 7 10.08 19.99 0.61
CA ALA A 7 9.44 19.46 -0.58
C ALA A 7 9.99 18.07 -0.94
N PRO A 8 9.14 17.11 -1.36
CA PRO A 8 9.60 15.85 -1.92
C PRO A 8 10.30 16.06 -3.25
N LYS A 9 11.31 15.24 -3.51
CA LYS A 9 12.01 15.18 -4.78
C LYS A 9 11.47 13.99 -5.59
N PHE A 10 11.15 14.23 -6.85
CA PHE A 10 10.77 13.20 -7.81
C PHE A 10 11.87 13.08 -8.87
N ASP A 11 12.37 11.86 -9.08
CA ASP A 11 13.40 11.58 -10.10
C ASP A 11 12.78 11.13 -11.44
N THR A 12 11.46 10.92 -11.50
CA THR A 12 10.71 10.55 -12.72
C THR A 12 9.28 11.13 -12.68
N THR A 13 8.64 11.24 -13.85
CA THR A 13 7.18 11.43 -13.95
C THR A 13 6.46 10.09 -13.86
N PHE A 14 5.14 10.10 -13.62
CA PHE A 14 4.33 8.88 -13.61
C PHE A 14 4.33 8.15 -14.95
N GLU A 15 4.30 8.87 -16.07
CA GLU A 15 4.31 8.29 -17.42
C GLU A 15 5.64 7.62 -17.76
N SER A 16 6.74 8.16 -17.24
CA SER A 16 8.09 7.66 -17.50
C SER A 16 8.55 6.62 -16.48
N ALA A 17 7.84 6.51 -15.34
CA ALA A 17 8.14 5.54 -14.31
C ALA A 17 8.01 4.10 -14.85
N GLN A 18 9.00 3.28 -14.51
CA GLN A 18 9.05 1.88 -14.90
C GLN A 18 8.72 0.99 -13.69
N PRO A 19 8.00 -0.12 -13.89
CA PRO A 19 7.77 -1.10 -12.82
C PRO A 19 9.11 -1.59 -12.25
N SER A 20 9.21 -1.62 -10.91
CA SER A 20 10.41 -2.13 -10.24
C SER A 20 10.53 -3.65 -10.36
N LYS A 21 11.66 -4.22 -9.92
CA LYS A 21 11.83 -5.68 -9.85
C LYS A 21 10.74 -6.36 -9.02
N THR A 22 10.30 -5.73 -7.93
CA THR A 22 9.18 -6.21 -7.11
C THR A 22 7.88 -6.27 -7.92
N HIS A 23 7.55 -5.25 -8.71
CA HIS A 23 6.35 -5.27 -9.55
C HIS A 23 6.39 -6.45 -10.53
N MET A 24 7.53 -6.63 -11.21
CA MET A 24 7.70 -7.71 -12.17
C MET A 24 7.73 -9.10 -11.50
N ALA A 25 8.26 -9.22 -10.29
CA ALA A 25 8.21 -10.46 -9.52
C ALA A 25 6.76 -10.84 -9.18
N LEU A 26 5.91 -9.87 -8.80
CA LEU A 26 4.49 -10.11 -8.50
C LEU A 26 3.72 -10.62 -9.73
N ILE A 27 4.05 -10.14 -10.94
CA ILE A 27 3.51 -10.68 -12.20
C ILE A 27 3.81 -12.17 -12.31
N GLN A 28 5.07 -12.56 -12.11
CA GLN A 28 5.45 -13.95 -12.28
C GLN A 28 4.81 -14.84 -11.22
N LEU A 29 4.74 -14.39 -9.96
CA LEU A 29 4.08 -15.12 -8.88
C LEU A 29 2.59 -15.33 -9.17
N GLU A 30 1.93 -14.35 -9.78
CA GLU A 30 0.53 -14.49 -10.23
C GLU A 30 0.42 -15.51 -11.36
N ARG A 31 1.28 -15.39 -12.40
CA ARG A 31 1.27 -16.28 -13.57
C ARG A 31 1.46 -17.74 -13.22
N VAL A 32 2.31 -18.05 -12.24
CA VAL A 32 2.52 -19.44 -11.77
C VAL A 32 1.54 -19.86 -10.66
N GLY A 33 0.59 -19.00 -10.31
CA GLY A 33 -0.49 -19.31 -9.36
C GLY A 33 -0.10 -19.29 -7.89
N ILE A 34 1.07 -18.75 -7.53
CA ILE A 34 1.50 -18.59 -6.13
C ILE A 34 0.76 -17.39 -5.51
N LEU A 35 0.70 -16.25 -6.20
CA LEU A 35 -0.02 -15.07 -5.77
C LEU A 35 -1.50 -15.19 -6.18
N LYS A 36 -2.41 -15.08 -5.20
CA LYS A 36 -3.86 -15.22 -5.42
C LYS A 36 -4.56 -13.89 -5.70
N PHE A 37 -4.13 -12.84 -5.00
CA PHE A 37 -4.71 -11.51 -5.13
C PHE A 37 -3.69 -10.46 -4.68
N LEU A 38 -3.75 -9.26 -5.26
CA LEU A 38 -2.91 -8.13 -4.93
C LEU A 38 -3.77 -6.96 -4.46
N VAL A 39 -3.47 -6.45 -3.27
CA VAL A 39 -4.12 -5.26 -2.71
C VAL A 39 -3.10 -4.14 -2.66
N SER A 40 -3.35 -3.04 -3.34
CA SER A 40 -2.43 -1.90 -3.40
C SER A 40 -3.06 -0.62 -2.85
N GLN A 41 -2.20 0.18 -2.21
CA GLN A 41 -2.48 1.56 -1.78
C GLN A 41 -1.85 2.59 -2.72
N ASN A 42 -1.05 2.13 -3.69
CA ASN A 42 -0.35 3.02 -4.59
C ASN A 42 -1.31 3.56 -5.64
N VAL A 43 -1.14 4.84 -5.98
CA VAL A 43 -1.87 5.49 -7.08
C VAL A 43 -1.05 5.63 -8.36
N ASP A 44 0.23 5.23 -8.33
CA ASP A 44 1.18 5.40 -9.44
C ASP A 44 0.84 4.62 -10.72
N GLY A 45 -0.10 3.68 -10.66
CA GLY A 45 -0.56 2.86 -11.79
C GLY A 45 0.44 1.83 -12.30
N LEU A 46 1.56 1.60 -11.62
CA LEU A 46 2.63 0.71 -12.09
C LEU A 46 2.22 -0.76 -12.08
N HIS A 47 1.33 -1.20 -11.17
CA HIS A 47 0.79 -2.56 -11.23
C HIS A 47 0.03 -2.80 -12.54
N VAL A 48 -0.93 -1.93 -12.88
CA VAL A 48 -1.67 -2.03 -14.13
C VAL A 48 -0.72 -1.95 -15.32
N ARG A 49 0.16 -0.94 -15.38
CA ARG A 49 1.10 -0.72 -16.50
C ARG A 49 2.16 -1.82 -16.65
N SER A 50 2.45 -2.58 -15.59
CA SER A 50 3.34 -3.76 -15.66
C SER A 50 2.68 -4.95 -16.35
N GLY A 51 1.37 -4.89 -16.61
CA GLY A 51 0.58 -6.00 -17.14
C GLY A 51 0.00 -6.90 -16.04
N PHE A 52 -0.11 -6.42 -14.80
CA PHE A 52 -0.74 -7.19 -13.72
C PHE A 52 -2.25 -7.27 -13.98
N PRO A 53 -2.87 -8.47 -13.88
CA PRO A 53 -4.26 -8.63 -14.25
C PRO A 53 -5.20 -7.91 -13.28
N ARG A 54 -6.06 -7.04 -13.82
CA ARG A 54 -6.94 -6.14 -13.04
C ARG A 54 -8.03 -6.86 -12.27
N ASP A 55 -8.46 -8.05 -12.71
CA ASP A 55 -9.38 -8.90 -11.98
C ASP A 55 -8.80 -9.52 -10.69
N LYS A 56 -7.46 -9.50 -10.53
CA LYS A 56 -6.75 -9.93 -9.32
C LYS A 56 -6.10 -8.78 -8.54
N LEU A 57 -6.48 -7.54 -8.85
CA LEU A 57 -5.96 -6.33 -8.24
C LEU A 57 -7.09 -5.53 -7.59
N ALA A 58 -6.84 -5.03 -6.38
CA ALA A 58 -7.64 -3.97 -5.75
C ALA A 58 -6.79 -2.70 -5.61
N GLU A 59 -7.19 -1.62 -6.30
CA GLU A 59 -6.54 -0.30 -6.26
C GLU A 59 -7.28 0.60 -5.26
N LEU A 60 -7.00 0.39 -3.97
CA LEU A 60 -7.85 0.94 -2.89
C LEU A 60 -7.88 2.47 -2.83
N HIS A 61 -6.84 3.14 -3.33
CA HIS A 61 -6.72 4.61 -3.28
C HIS A 61 -6.84 5.26 -4.67
N GLY A 62 -7.25 4.48 -5.67
CA GLY A 62 -7.34 4.91 -7.05
C GLY A 62 -6.06 4.69 -7.85
N ASN A 63 -6.06 5.19 -9.08
CA ASN A 63 -4.95 5.10 -10.00
C ASN A 63 -4.90 6.37 -10.87
N MET A 64 -3.72 7.01 -10.94
CA MET A 64 -3.51 8.27 -11.67
C MET A 64 -3.85 8.18 -13.16
N PHE A 65 -3.89 6.97 -13.73
CA PHE A 65 -4.20 6.72 -15.14
C PHE A 65 -5.66 6.30 -15.37
N VAL A 66 -6.47 6.17 -14.32
CA VAL A 66 -7.83 5.64 -14.41
C VAL A 66 -8.86 6.73 -14.13
N GLU A 67 -9.81 6.85 -15.04
CA GLU A 67 -11.03 7.63 -14.84
C GLU A 67 -12.28 6.74 -14.96
N GLU A 68 -13.31 7.05 -14.19
CA GLU A 68 -14.54 6.29 -14.10
C GLU A 68 -15.75 7.13 -14.50
N CYS A 69 -16.67 6.51 -15.24
CA CYS A 69 -17.94 7.13 -15.56
C CYS A 69 -18.85 7.21 -14.33
N ALA A 70 -19.24 8.43 -13.92
CA ALA A 70 -20.14 8.64 -12.80
C ALA A 70 -21.53 7.99 -12.98
N LYS A 71 -21.95 7.70 -14.22
CA LYS A 71 -23.26 7.10 -14.53
C LYS A 71 -23.24 5.58 -14.60
N CYS A 72 -22.33 4.99 -15.37
CA CYS A 72 -22.32 3.55 -15.66
C CYS A 72 -21.15 2.80 -15.03
N LYS A 73 -20.29 3.50 -14.27
CA LYS A 73 -19.15 2.93 -13.54
C LYS A 73 -18.10 2.24 -14.42
N THR A 74 -18.19 2.40 -15.74
CA THR A 74 -17.14 1.94 -16.65
C THR A 74 -15.88 2.77 -16.43
N GLN A 75 -14.78 2.06 -16.23
CA GLN A 75 -13.46 2.64 -16.07
C GLN A 75 -12.72 2.69 -17.40
N TYR A 76 -11.84 3.67 -17.54
CA TYR A 76 -10.96 3.86 -18.68
C TYR A 76 -9.53 3.99 -18.16
N VAL A 77 -8.66 3.07 -18.56
CA VAL A 77 -7.22 3.20 -18.34
C VAL A 77 -6.62 4.04 -19.47
N ARG A 78 -5.89 5.09 -19.13
CA ARG A 78 -5.24 6.02 -20.05
C ARG A 78 -3.74 5.78 -20.11
N ASP A 79 -3.12 6.25 -21.18
CA ASP A 79 -1.67 6.23 -21.40
C ASP A 79 -0.95 7.37 -20.65
N VAL A 80 -1.65 8.48 -20.45
CA VAL A 80 -1.23 9.65 -19.66
C VAL A 80 -2.04 9.79 -18.37
N VAL A 81 -1.52 10.52 -17.37
CA VAL A 81 -2.27 10.75 -16.14
C VAL A 81 -3.57 11.51 -16.40
N VAL A 82 -4.60 11.15 -15.65
CA VAL A 82 -5.86 11.89 -15.55
C VAL A 82 -5.56 13.16 -14.74
N GLY A 83 -5.63 14.32 -15.39
CA GLY A 83 -5.18 15.61 -14.85
C GLY A 83 -6.01 16.21 -13.70
N SER A 84 -6.69 15.40 -12.90
CA SER A 84 -7.43 15.81 -11.70
C SER A 84 -7.26 14.80 -10.57
N MET A 85 -7.53 15.24 -9.34
CA MET A 85 -7.50 14.42 -8.13
C MET A 85 -8.65 14.81 -7.19
N GLY A 86 -9.14 13.85 -6.39
CA GLY A 86 -10.24 14.03 -5.45
C GLY A 86 -11.60 13.79 -6.11
N LEU A 87 -11.70 12.75 -6.94
CA LEU A 87 -12.93 12.32 -7.62
C LEU A 87 -13.60 13.42 -8.45
N LYS A 88 -12.80 14.27 -9.09
CA LYS A 88 -13.24 15.44 -9.85
C LYS A 88 -13.51 15.08 -11.31
N ALA A 89 -14.36 15.90 -11.94
CA ALA A 89 -14.65 15.79 -13.36
C ALA A 89 -13.38 16.03 -14.19
N THR A 90 -13.12 15.14 -15.14
CA THR A 90 -11.91 15.20 -15.99
C THR A 90 -12.12 16.00 -17.27
N GLY A 91 -13.34 16.45 -17.53
CA GLY A 91 -13.77 17.11 -18.75
C GLY A 91 -14.11 16.16 -19.92
N ARG A 92 -13.90 14.85 -19.76
CA ARG A 92 -14.26 13.83 -20.76
C ARG A 92 -15.63 13.20 -20.50
N LEU A 93 -16.20 12.58 -21.53
CA LEU A 93 -17.49 11.90 -21.47
C LEU A 93 -17.36 10.41 -21.81
N CYS A 94 -18.16 9.59 -21.14
CA CYS A 94 -18.23 8.16 -21.37
C CYS A 94 -18.78 7.82 -22.76
N THR A 95 -18.06 6.94 -23.45
CA THR A 95 -18.31 6.48 -24.82
C THR A 95 -19.05 5.15 -24.92
N VAL A 96 -19.29 4.46 -23.79
CA VAL A 96 -19.97 3.15 -23.78
C VAL A 96 -21.34 3.23 -24.45
N ALA A 97 -21.59 2.35 -25.43
CA ALA A 97 -22.90 2.20 -26.04
C ALA A 97 -23.91 1.64 -25.03
N LYS A 98 -25.08 2.27 -24.89
CA LYS A 98 -26.15 1.74 -24.03
C LYS A 98 -26.73 0.46 -24.63
N ALA A 99 -27.34 -0.38 -23.79
CA ALA A 99 -27.87 -1.71 -24.15
C ALA A 99 -28.79 -1.77 -25.40
N ARG A 100 -29.47 -0.68 -25.76
CA ARG A 100 -30.31 -0.60 -26.97
C ARG A 100 -29.61 -0.01 -28.20
N GLY A 101 -28.29 0.20 -28.16
CA GLY A 101 -27.45 0.68 -29.26
C GLY A 101 -27.69 2.12 -29.73
N LEU A 102 -28.82 2.73 -29.38
CA LEU A 102 -29.27 4.01 -29.96
C LEU A 102 -28.41 5.22 -29.57
N ARG A 103 -27.77 5.23 -28.38
CA ARG A 103 -26.94 6.34 -27.89
C ARG A 103 -25.84 5.88 -26.94
N ALA A 104 -24.72 6.59 -26.95
CA ALA A 104 -23.66 6.44 -25.95
C ALA A 104 -24.11 6.92 -24.55
N CYS A 105 -23.41 6.46 -23.51
CA CYS A 105 -23.69 6.79 -22.12
C CYS A 105 -23.63 8.29 -21.84
N ARG A 106 -22.55 8.95 -22.29
CA ARG A 106 -22.28 10.38 -22.08
C ARG A 106 -22.39 10.79 -20.61
N GLY A 107 -21.99 9.90 -19.70
CA GLY A 107 -21.71 10.27 -18.31
C GLY A 107 -20.41 11.05 -18.21
N GLU A 108 -20.35 11.97 -17.26
CA GLU A 108 -19.10 12.64 -16.90
C GLU A 108 -18.09 11.59 -16.40
N LEU A 109 -16.86 11.67 -16.90
CA LEU A 109 -15.75 10.89 -16.38
C LEU A 109 -15.11 11.65 -15.22
N ARG A 110 -14.76 10.92 -14.16
CA ARG A 110 -14.10 11.45 -12.97
C ARG A 110 -12.81 10.70 -12.71
N ASP A 111 -11.79 11.35 -12.14
CA ASP A 111 -10.61 10.63 -11.66
C ASP A 111 -10.98 9.67 -10.52
N THR A 112 -10.09 8.73 -10.22
CA THR A 112 -10.29 7.73 -9.16
C THR A 112 -9.50 8.03 -7.89
N ILE A 113 -8.77 9.15 -7.85
CA ILE A 113 -7.89 9.49 -6.74
C ILE A 113 -8.73 9.99 -5.57
N LEU A 114 -8.60 9.33 -4.43
CA LEU A 114 -9.30 9.69 -3.22
C LEU A 114 -8.65 10.90 -2.55
N ASP A 115 -9.47 11.85 -2.10
CA ASP A 115 -9.08 12.83 -1.08
C ASP A 115 -9.26 12.23 0.33
N TRP A 116 -8.83 12.95 1.36
CA TRP A 116 -8.79 12.45 2.74
C TRP A 116 -10.14 12.02 3.31
N GLU A 117 -11.23 12.63 2.84
CA GLU A 117 -12.60 12.38 3.33
C GLU A 117 -13.35 11.35 2.48
N ASP A 118 -12.79 10.95 1.34
CA ASP A 118 -13.46 10.05 0.41
C ASP A 118 -13.47 8.60 0.94
N ALA A 119 -14.58 7.92 0.69
CA ALA A 119 -14.68 6.49 0.94
C ALA A 119 -13.87 5.70 -0.08
N LEU A 120 -13.32 4.56 0.34
CA LEU A 120 -12.68 3.62 -0.57
C LEU A 120 -13.70 3.03 -1.56
N PRO A 121 -13.28 2.66 -2.78
CA PRO A 121 -14.15 2.02 -3.77
C PRO A 121 -14.69 0.68 -3.23
N ASP A 122 -16.01 0.58 -3.12
CA ASP A 122 -16.71 -0.57 -2.50
C ASP A 122 -16.31 -1.91 -3.12
N ARG A 123 -16.21 -1.97 -4.46
CA ARG A 123 -15.83 -3.19 -5.19
C ARG A 123 -14.46 -3.68 -4.76
N ASP A 124 -13.46 -2.80 -4.87
CA ASP A 124 -12.06 -3.13 -4.61
C ASP A 124 -11.82 -3.42 -3.13
N LEU A 125 -12.46 -2.66 -2.23
CA LEU A 125 -12.41 -2.94 -0.80
C LEU A 125 -13.06 -4.30 -0.45
N SER A 126 -14.19 -4.64 -1.08
CA SER A 126 -14.86 -5.93 -0.85
C SER A 126 -14.01 -7.10 -1.32
N LEU A 127 -13.43 -7.01 -2.53
CA LEU A 127 -12.52 -8.04 -3.06
C LEU A 127 -11.27 -8.18 -2.18
N ALA A 128 -10.71 -7.06 -1.73
CA ALA A 128 -9.54 -7.07 -0.85
C ALA A 128 -9.85 -7.67 0.54
N ASP A 129 -11.00 -7.34 1.14
CA ASP A 129 -11.44 -7.92 2.42
C ASP A 129 -11.67 -9.44 2.29
N GLU A 130 -12.36 -9.89 1.23
CA GLU A 130 -12.57 -11.31 0.96
C GLU A 130 -11.24 -12.06 0.78
N ALA A 131 -10.36 -11.55 -0.09
CA ALA A 131 -9.06 -12.15 -0.35
C ALA A 131 -8.22 -12.25 0.93
N CYS A 132 -8.16 -11.19 1.74
CA CYS A 132 -7.42 -11.20 2.99
C CYS A 132 -8.03 -12.14 4.05
N ARG A 133 -9.35 -12.31 4.10
CA ARG A 133 -10.00 -13.28 5.01
C ARG A 133 -9.74 -14.73 4.62
N ASN A 134 -9.68 -15.00 3.32
CA ASN A 134 -9.51 -16.36 2.78
C ASN A 134 -8.03 -16.75 2.66
N ALA A 135 -7.10 -15.80 2.73
CA ALA A 135 -5.67 -16.06 2.72
C ALA A 135 -5.21 -16.82 3.97
N ASP A 136 -4.30 -17.77 3.76
CA ASP A 136 -3.49 -18.41 4.80
C ASP A 136 -2.17 -17.65 5.03
N LEU A 137 -1.76 -16.80 4.08
CA LEU A 137 -0.58 -15.95 4.15
C LEU A 137 -0.86 -14.57 3.54
N SER A 138 -0.63 -13.52 4.33
CA SER A 138 -0.55 -12.14 3.86
C SER A 138 0.88 -11.64 3.94
N ILE A 139 1.39 -11.06 2.85
CA ILE A 139 2.71 -10.42 2.80
C ILE A 139 2.51 -8.94 2.48
N THR A 140 3.04 -8.06 3.33
CA THR A 140 3.04 -6.62 3.08
C THR A 140 4.41 -6.16 2.60
N LEU A 141 4.44 -5.35 1.56
CA LEU A 141 5.67 -4.87 0.92
C LEU A 141 5.63 -3.34 0.89
N GLY A 142 6.56 -2.68 1.59
CA GLY A 142 6.76 -1.23 1.45
C GLY A 142 5.61 -0.35 1.93
N THR A 143 4.84 -0.77 2.94
CA THR A 143 3.77 0.05 3.54
C THR A 143 3.93 0.15 5.05
N SER A 144 3.71 1.34 5.61
CA SER A 144 3.71 1.59 7.05
C SER A 144 2.44 1.06 7.75
N LEU A 145 1.43 0.64 6.97
CA LEU A 145 0.14 0.12 7.43
C LEU A 145 -0.68 1.10 8.28
N GLN A 146 -0.43 2.40 8.17
CA GLN A 146 -1.07 3.40 9.03
C GLN A 146 -2.51 3.74 8.62
N ILE A 147 -2.75 3.83 7.31
CA ILE A 147 -4.03 4.25 6.72
C ILE A 147 -5.08 3.16 6.91
N ARG A 148 -6.30 3.55 7.31
CA ARG A 148 -7.43 2.65 7.50
C ARG A 148 -8.48 2.89 6.41
N PRO A 149 -9.19 1.85 5.94
CA PRO A 149 -9.08 0.45 6.38
C PRO A 149 -7.91 -0.33 5.77
N SER A 150 -7.24 0.17 4.73
CA SER A 150 -6.24 -0.55 3.92
C SER A 150 -5.16 -1.26 4.73
N GLY A 151 -4.48 -0.55 5.64
CA GLY A 151 -3.42 -1.10 6.48
C GLY A 151 -3.89 -2.14 7.51
N ASN A 152 -5.20 -2.23 7.78
CA ASN A 152 -5.75 -3.27 8.67
C ASN A 152 -6.11 -4.56 7.93
N LEU A 153 -6.21 -4.55 6.59
CA LEU A 153 -6.62 -5.73 5.82
C LEU A 153 -5.73 -6.96 6.07
N PRO A 154 -4.38 -6.85 6.15
CA PRO A 154 -3.54 -8.02 6.43
C PRO A 154 -3.80 -8.68 7.81
N LEU A 155 -4.43 -7.96 8.75
CA LEU A 155 -4.84 -8.52 10.04
C LEU A 155 -6.07 -9.45 9.93
N LEU A 156 -6.86 -9.35 8.86
CA LEU A 156 -7.96 -10.28 8.59
C LEU A 156 -7.41 -11.71 8.43
N THR A 157 -6.29 -11.86 7.72
CA THR A 157 -5.58 -13.14 7.56
C THR A 157 -5.20 -13.73 8.92
N LYS A 158 -4.57 -12.93 9.80
CA LYS A 158 -4.22 -13.34 11.16
C LYS A 158 -5.43 -13.80 11.98
N ARG A 159 -6.54 -13.07 11.90
CA ARG A 159 -7.78 -13.41 12.63
C ARG A 159 -8.40 -14.73 12.19
N LYS A 160 -8.09 -15.18 10.97
CA LYS A 160 -8.54 -16.46 10.41
C LYS A 160 -7.52 -17.60 10.58
N GLY A 161 -6.44 -17.36 11.33
CA GLY A 161 -5.40 -18.36 11.61
C GLY A 161 -4.25 -18.38 10.60
N GLY A 162 -4.29 -17.51 9.59
CA GLY A 162 -3.19 -17.34 8.64
C GLY A 162 -1.98 -16.63 9.25
N ARG A 163 -0.93 -16.48 8.44
CA ARG A 163 0.34 -15.84 8.80
C ARG A 163 0.45 -14.45 8.17
N LEU A 164 1.18 -13.57 8.84
CA LEU A 164 1.50 -12.23 8.37
C LEU A 164 3.00 -12.03 8.29
N VAL A 165 3.48 -11.69 7.09
CA VAL A 165 4.87 -11.27 6.85
C VAL A 165 4.88 -9.78 6.53
N ILE A 166 5.79 -9.04 7.15
CA ILE A 166 5.98 -7.62 6.89
C ILE A 166 7.39 -7.39 6.35
N VAL A 167 7.48 -6.82 5.15
CA VAL A 167 8.74 -6.40 4.52
C VAL A 167 8.71 -4.88 4.37
N ASN A 168 9.47 -4.18 5.22
CA ASN A 168 9.52 -2.73 5.21
C ASN A 168 10.84 -2.22 5.80
N LEU A 169 11.35 -1.09 5.31
CA LEU A 169 12.54 -0.46 5.90
C LEU A 169 12.27 0.15 7.28
N GLN A 170 11.09 0.75 7.43
CA GLN A 170 10.67 1.43 8.66
C GLN A 170 9.76 0.53 9.49
N ALA A 171 9.59 0.87 10.77
CA ALA A 171 8.58 0.27 11.62
C ALA A 171 7.18 0.45 11.02
N THR A 172 6.31 -0.54 11.24
CA THR A 172 4.91 -0.51 10.79
C THR A 172 3.95 -0.49 11.97
N LYS A 173 2.72 -0.03 11.73
CA LYS A 173 1.66 -0.01 12.75
C LYS A 173 1.37 -1.38 13.36
N HIS A 174 1.62 -2.46 12.63
CA HIS A 174 1.23 -3.83 12.99
C HIS A 174 2.42 -4.77 13.18
N ASP A 175 3.60 -4.24 13.46
CA ASP A 175 4.82 -5.06 13.65
C ASP A 175 4.61 -6.18 14.66
N ARG A 176 3.92 -5.91 15.78
CA ARG A 176 3.69 -6.89 16.85
C ARG A 176 2.83 -8.09 16.43
N GLN A 177 2.05 -7.96 15.36
CA GLN A 177 1.14 -8.98 14.86
C GLN A 177 1.80 -9.87 13.79
N ALA A 178 2.95 -9.45 13.24
CA ALA A 178 3.66 -10.19 12.22
C ALA A 178 4.35 -11.44 12.76
N ASP A 179 4.21 -12.55 12.04
CA ASP A 179 4.92 -13.81 12.27
C ASP A 179 6.38 -13.70 11.81
N LEU A 180 6.65 -12.89 10.78
CA LEU A 180 7.99 -12.59 10.28
C LEU A 180 8.08 -11.12 9.88
N ARG A 181 9.17 -10.47 10.27
CA ARG A 181 9.51 -9.10 9.88
C ARG A 181 10.86 -9.10 9.18
N ILE A 182 10.92 -8.51 7.99
CA ILE A 182 12.14 -8.38 7.19
C ILE A 182 12.38 -6.88 6.96
N HIS A 183 13.47 -6.37 7.52
CA HIS A 183 13.88 -4.98 7.31
C HIS A 183 14.91 -4.92 6.18
N GLY A 184 14.47 -4.48 5.00
CA GLY A 184 15.32 -4.39 3.82
C GLY A 184 14.59 -3.81 2.61
N TYR A 185 15.33 -3.56 1.54
CA TYR A 185 14.75 -3.12 0.27
C TYR A 185 13.90 -4.25 -0.32
N VAL A 186 12.66 -3.94 -0.72
CA VAL A 186 11.72 -4.93 -1.25
C VAL A 186 12.25 -5.61 -2.51
N ASP A 187 12.97 -4.88 -3.37
CA ASP A 187 13.56 -5.45 -4.58
C ASP A 187 14.63 -6.53 -4.26
N ASP A 188 15.44 -6.34 -3.22
CA ASP A 188 16.44 -7.32 -2.79
C ASP A 188 15.78 -8.57 -2.20
N VAL A 189 14.73 -8.36 -1.39
CA VAL A 189 13.96 -9.45 -0.76
C VAL A 189 13.25 -10.27 -1.83
N MET A 190 12.56 -9.60 -2.76
CA MET A 190 11.84 -10.27 -3.85
C MET A 190 12.80 -10.96 -4.81
N ALA A 191 13.94 -10.38 -5.16
CA ALA A 191 14.94 -11.05 -5.99
C ALA A 191 15.46 -12.35 -5.34
N LYS A 192 15.73 -12.34 -4.02
CA LYS A 192 16.12 -13.55 -3.28
C LYS A 192 14.98 -14.56 -3.21
N LEU A 193 13.75 -14.11 -2.94
CA LEU A 193 12.58 -14.98 -2.90
C LEU A 193 12.35 -15.69 -4.24
N MET A 194 12.38 -14.93 -5.34
CA MET A 194 12.23 -15.47 -6.70
C MET A 194 13.32 -16.51 -7.02
N LYS A 195 14.57 -16.26 -6.61
CA LYS A 195 15.66 -17.24 -6.71
C LYS A 195 15.37 -18.51 -5.91
N HIS A 196 14.87 -18.40 -4.68
CA HIS A 196 14.51 -19.55 -3.85
C HIS A 196 13.34 -20.35 -4.40
N LEU A 197 12.42 -19.69 -5.10
CA LEU A 197 11.28 -20.34 -5.78
C LEU A 197 11.66 -20.88 -7.17
N CYS A 198 12.92 -20.72 -7.60
CA CYS A 198 13.40 -21.05 -8.94
C CYS A 198 12.54 -20.40 -10.04
N LEU A 199 12.16 -19.14 -9.84
CA LEU A 199 11.39 -18.34 -10.79
C LEU A 199 12.23 -17.16 -11.29
N GLU A 200 12.22 -16.94 -12.60
CA GLU A 200 12.80 -15.75 -13.20
C GLU A 200 11.88 -14.54 -13.05
N ILE A 201 12.46 -13.35 -12.89
CA ILE A 201 11.71 -12.10 -12.91
C ILE A 201 11.59 -11.67 -14.38
N PRO A 202 10.38 -11.57 -14.95
CA PRO A 202 10.19 -11.21 -16.35
C PRO A 202 10.65 -9.77 -16.62
N GLU A 203 11.17 -9.54 -17.82
CA GLU A 203 11.48 -8.19 -18.29
C GLU A 203 10.22 -7.41 -18.66
N TRP A 204 10.22 -6.11 -18.40
CA TRP A 204 9.13 -5.21 -18.77
C TRP A 204 9.31 -4.73 -20.21
N GLN A 205 8.30 -4.95 -21.06
CA GLN A 205 8.33 -4.59 -22.49
C GLN A 205 7.62 -3.27 -22.80
N GLY A 206 7.20 -2.53 -21.77
CA GLY A 206 6.42 -1.29 -21.90
C GLY A 206 5.01 -1.41 -21.31
N PRO A 207 4.25 -0.30 -21.27
CA PRO A 207 2.92 -0.26 -20.65
C PRO A 207 1.96 -1.24 -21.33
N LEU A 208 1.39 -2.15 -20.56
CA LEU A 208 0.41 -3.13 -21.02
C LEU A 208 -0.74 -3.21 -20.02
N VAL A 209 -1.99 -3.15 -20.49
CA VAL A 209 -3.18 -3.35 -19.65
C VAL A 209 -3.72 -4.75 -19.85
N VAL A 210 -3.87 -5.51 -18.76
CA VAL A 210 -4.45 -6.86 -18.76
C VAL A 210 -5.69 -6.84 -17.88
N GLU A 211 -6.88 -6.99 -18.47
CA GLU A 211 -8.14 -6.93 -17.71
C GLU A 211 -8.39 -8.21 -16.90
N GLN A 212 -8.07 -9.37 -17.46
CA GLN A 212 -8.32 -10.68 -16.85
C GLN A 212 -7.06 -11.53 -16.82
N ALA A 213 -6.88 -12.27 -15.73
CA ALA A 213 -5.73 -13.15 -15.57
C ALA A 213 -5.69 -14.24 -16.67
N PRO A 214 -4.53 -14.44 -17.33
CA PRO A 214 -4.36 -15.54 -18.28
C PRO A 214 -4.36 -16.90 -17.55
N PRO A 215 -4.47 -18.02 -18.29
CA PRO A 215 -4.26 -19.35 -17.74
C PRO A 215 -2.90 -19.46 -17.02
N LEU A 216 -2.89 -20.19 -15.90
CA LEU A 216 -1.69 -20.34 -15.10
C LEU A 216 -0.59 -21.10 -15.86
N LEU A 217 0.64 -20.64 -15.72
CA LEU A 217 1.83 -21.34 -16.16
C LEU A 217 2.14 -22.50 -15.21
N PRO A 218 2.73 -23.60 -15.71
CA PRO A 218 3.16 -24.70 -14.85
C PRO A 218 4.24 -24.22 -13.87
N LEU A 219 4.09 -24.59 -12.60
CA LEU A 219 5.14 -24.39 -11.60
C LEU A 219 6.37 -25.24 -11.96
N PRO A 220 7.59 -24.71 -11.78
CA PRO A 220 8.80 -25.51 -11.85
C PRO A 220 8.70 -26.73 -10.91
N ILE A 221 9.06 -27.90 -11.41
CA ILE A 221 8.89 -29.22 -10.77
C ILE A 221 9.58 -29.32 -9.38
N GLN A 222 10.43 -28.36 -9.01
CA GLN A 222 11.29 -28.40 -7.82
C GLN A 222 10.77 -27.66 -6.58
N VAL A 223 9.56 -27.09 -6.57
CA VAL A 223 8.98 -26.56 -5.31
C VAL A 223 8.44 -27.70 -4.43
N LYS A 224 9.26 -28.73 -4.16
CA LYS A 224 9.06 -29.60 -3.00
C LYS A 224 9.71 -28.90 -1.83
N ALA A 225 8.90 -28.24 -1.02
CA ALA A 225 9.34 -27.64 0.22
C ALA A 225 9.87 -28.74 1.17
N GLU A 226 11.18 -28.93 1.22
CA GLU A 226 11.80 -29.27 2.49
C GLU A 226 11.79 -27.98 3.33
N PRO A 227 11.21 -27.98 4.54
CA PRO A 227 11.23 -26.79 5.38
C PRO A 227 12.70 -26.42 5.63
N PRO A 228 13.11 -25.17 5.34
CA PRO A 228 14.46 -24.74 5.70
C PRO A 228 14.61 -24.90 7.21
N THR A 229 15.69 -25.57 7.64
CA THR A 229 16.09 -25.58 9.03
C THR A 229 16.38 -24.13 9.41
N LEU A 230 15.44 -23.49 10.11
CA LEU A 230 15.66 -22.20 10.74
C LEU A 230 16.80 -22.41 11.74
N GLN A 231 18.04 -22.12 11.34
CA GLN A 231 19.12 -21.94 12.28
C GLN A 231 18.70 -20.79 13.19
N ALA A 232 18.49 -21.09 14.46
CA ALA A 232 18.16 -20.10 15.46
C ALA A 232 19.22 -19.01 15.43
N LEU A 233 18.81 -17.78 15.11
CA LEU A 233 19.66 -16.62 15.34
C LEU A 233 19.97 -16.58 16.85
N PRO A 234 21.24 -16.32 17.25
CA PRO A 234 21.60 -16.23 18.65
C PRO A 234 20.71 -15.19 19.33
N ALA A 235 20.17 -15.55 20.49
CA ALA A 235 19.33 -14.66 21.28
C ALA A 235 20.08 -13.35 21.55
N ALA A 236 19.42 -12.22 21.26
CA ALA A 236 19.95 -10.92 21.63
C ALA A 236 20.24 -10.90 23.15
N PRO A 237 21.38 -10.35 23.59
CA PRO A 237 21.72 -10.31 25.01
C PRO A 237 20.62 -9.59 25.79
N LYS A 238 20.15 -10.21 26.87
CA LYS A 238 19.20 -9.60 27.79
C LYS A 238 19.87 -8.35 28.38
N ALA A 239 19.30 -7.17 28.08
CA ALA A 239 19.66 -5.97 28.81
C ALA A 239 19.18 -6.14 30.26
N GLU A 240 20.10 -6.46 31.17
CA GLU A 240 19.85 -6.37 32.60
C GLU A 240 19.70 -4.89 32.95
N ALA A 241 18.45 -4.47 33.20
CA ALA A 241 18.18 -3.19 33.81
C ALA A 241 18.63 -3.24 35.29
N SER A 242 19.89 -2.93 35.55
CA SER A 242 20.37 -2.63 36.89
C SER A 242 19.74 -1.32 37.36
N VAL A 243 18.63 -1.41 38.11
CA VAL A 243 18.05 -0.27 38.82
C VAL A 243 18.98 0.08 39.97
N GLN A 244 19.95 0.95 39.74
CA GLN A 244 20.68 1.60 40.82
C GLN A 244 19.76 2.65 41.45
N ARG A 245 19.25 2.34 42.65
CA ARG A 245 18.60 3.32 43.52
C ARG A 245 19.67 4.29 44.04
N HIS A 246 19.85 5.43 43.37
CA HIS A 246 20.56 6.56 43.95
C HIS A 246 19.62 7.41 44.80
N ARG A 247 19.87 7.38 46.11
CA ARG A 247 19.26 8.24 47.13
C ARG A 247 20.05 9.56 47.15
N PRO A 248 19.47 10.73 46.87
CA PRO A 248 20.22 11.98 46.97
C PRO A 248 20.41 12.35 48.45
N LYS A 249 21.66 12.67 48.80
CA LYS A 249 22.03 13.30 50.07
C LYS A 249 21.51 14.74 50.09
N GLN A 250 20.93 15.14 51.21
CA GLN A 250 20.58 16.52 51.52
C GLN A 250 21.86 17.29 51.87
N GLU A 251 22.11 18.40 51.17
CA GLU A 251 22.93 19.51 51.68
C GLU A 251 22.19 20.82 51.40
N GLY A 252 22.14 21.66 52.43
CA GLY A 252 21.33 22.87 52.48
C GLY A 252 21.92 24.04 51.71
N GLY A 253 21.05 24.85 51.11
CA GLY A 253 21.41 26.08 50.43
C GLY A 253 20.17 26.92 50.12
N LYS A 254 19.97 27.95 50.95
CA LYS A 254 19.16 29.18 50.85
C LYS A 254 18.09 29.35 49.74
N ARG A 255 16.90 29.75 50.20
CA ARG A 255 15.74 30.30 49.48
C ARG A 255 16.09 31.43 48.51
N GLU A 256 15.63 31.32 47.27
CA GLU A 256 15.15 32.43 46.42
C GLU A 256 13.90 31.97 45.64
N GLN A 257 12.85 32.80 45.63
CA GLN A 257 11.57 32.53 44.95
C GLN A 257 11.63 32.98 43.48
N PRO A 258 11.17 32.19 42.50
CA PRO A 258 10.91 32.70 41.16
C PRO A 258 9.47 33.26 41.03
N PRO A 259 9.24 34.28 40.18
CA PRO A 259 7.94 34.92 40.04
C PRO A 259 6.94 34.06 39.23
N ALA A 260 5.66 34.26 39.52
CA ALA A 260 4.54 33.54 38.92
C ALA A 260 4.39 33.81 37.40
N THR A 261 4.40 32.74 36.60
CA THR A 261 4.03 32.78 35.18
C THR A 261 2.52 32.67 35.00
N GLN A 262 1.94 33.71 34.40
CA GLN A 262 0.53 33.82 34.04
C GLN A 262 0.19 32.87 32.87
N LEU A 263 -0.96 32.20 32.98
CA LEU A 263 -1.60 31.45 31.89
C LEU A 263 -1.98 32.39 30.73
N PRO A 264 -1.75 32.03 29.45
CA PRO A 264 -2.19 32.85 28.34
C PRO A 264 -3.71 32.79 28.18
N LYS A 265 -4.31 33.97 28.01
CA LYS A 265 -5.74 34.22 27.85
C LYS A 265 -6.26 33.65 26.53
N ARG A 266 -7.46 33.04 26.58
CA ARG A 266 -8.26 32.65 25.41
C ARG A 266 -8.53 33.85 24.50
N LEU A 267 -8.21 33.73 23.21
CA LEU A 267 -8.64 34.65 22.17
C LEU A 267 -10.11 34.37 21.78
N LYS A 268 -10.93 35.42 21.80
CA LYS A 268 -12.29 35.46 21.25
C LYS A 268 -12.19 35.56 19.73
N VAL A 269 -12.97 34.75 19.01
CA VAL A 269 -13.20 34.87 17.57
C VAL A 269 -14.49 35.66 17.37
N GLU A 270 -14.41 36.76 16.63
CA GLU A 270 -15.58 37.55 16.19
C GLU A 270 -16.05 37.08 14.79
N PRO A 271 -17.37 37.14 14.49
CA PRO A 271 -17.90 36.76 13.19
C PRO A 271 -17.76 37.89 12.15
N MET A 272 -17.43 37.52 10.92
CA MET A 272 -17.36 38.41 9.75
C MET A 272 -18.77 38.90 9.32
N PRO A 273 -18.90 40.14 8.81
CA PRO A 273 -20.18 40.70 8.38
C PRO A 273 -20.61 40.20 6.99
N SER A 274 -21.90 40.41 6.72
CA SER A 274 -22.78 39.87 5.67
C SER A 274 -22.29 39.95 4.23
#